data_AF-A0A3P6I4D4-F1
#
_entry.id   AF-A0A3P6I4D4-F1
#
_cell.length_a   1.000
_cell.length_b   1.000
_cell.length_c   1.000
_cell.angle_alpha   90.00
_cell.angle_beta   90.00
_cell.angle_gamma   90.00
#
_symmetry.space_group_name_H-M   'P 1'
#
loop_
_entity.id
_entity.type
_entity.pdbx_description
1 polymer ?
#
loop_
_entity_poly.entity_id
_entity_poly.type
_entity_poly.pdbx_seq_one_letter_code
_entity_poly.pdbx_strand_id
1 'polypeptide(L)'
;MSVSFVAVTVLVDSYFWQRWLWPEGEVFYFNAVENKSHLWGFNRDEQVLLGLELVALTFITIYSFLPHKELRFIIYVIPIFNLVAAYFWDYVEIRLRVCRSIKATGQAGSWNMKGHKKPTSPIMHRIYWVAVVLCYASIFVNLCASFGLLYCSSYNYPGGEAISKLNTWPGLAERRDVHVFVSNLAAQTGVNRFQQVHAHWTYNKTEHVDDDTDALVKGPFTHFIVEASKDTLAARTDAFRRLFTVISFSGIKYIPENTFWSKFKVSLVPALVVYERINQI
;
A
#
# COMPACT_ATOMS: atom_id res chain seq x y z
N MET A 1 12.89 9.53 26.77
CA MET A 1 12.90 10.77 25.96
C MET A 1 14.19 11.49 26.24
N SER A 2 15.03 11.73 25.24
CA SER A 2 16.22 12.55 25.41
C SER A 2 15.81 14.01 25.65
N VAL A 3 16.48 14.68 26.59
CA VAL A 3 16.25 16.08 26.98
C VAL A 3 16.22 17.02 25.76
N SER A 4 16.96 16.67 24.70
CA SER A 4 17.00 17.38 23.43
C SER A 4 15.63 17.50 22.75
N PHE A 5 14.77 16.47 22.81
CA PHE A 5 13.44 16.54 22.18
C PHE A 5 12.50 17.47 22.93
N VAL A 6 12.57 17.48 24.27
CA VAL A 6 11.77 18.37 25.12
C VAL A 6 12.13 19.83 24.84
N ALA A 7 13.42 20.14 24.72
CA ALA A 7 13.86 21.50 24.40
C ALA A 7 13.34 21.97 23.02
N VAL A 8 13.33 21.08 22.02
CA VAL A 8 12.83 21.42 20.67
C VAL A 8 11.33 21.66 20.67
N THR A 9 10.50 20.80 21.28
CA THR A 9 9.04 21.06 21.35
C THR A 9 8.76 22.34 22.10
N VAL A 10 9.39 22.58 23.24
CA VAL A 10 9.15 23.80 24.02
C VAL A 10 9.46 25.04 23.19
N LEU A 11 10.57 25.08 22.46
CA LEU A 11 10.91 26.24 21.61
C LEU A 11 9.94 26.43 20.44
N VAL A 12 9.62 25.36 19.72
CA VAL A 12 8.75 25.41 18.54
C VAL A 12 7.32 25.78 18.93
N ASP A 13 6.77 25.11 19.93
CA ASP A 13 5.41 25.37 20.39
C ASP A 13 5.31 26.74 21.05
N SER A 14 6.34 27.17 21.79
CA SER A 14 6.34 28.53 22.33
C SER A 14 6.32 29.62 21.25
N TYR A 15 6.97 29.36 20.12
CA TYR A 15 6.92 30.25 18.96
C TYR A 15 5.52 30.28 18.33
N PHE A 16 4.89 29.13 18.07
CA PHE A 16 3.55 29.13 17.47
C PHE A 16 2.48 29.70 18.40
N TRP A 17 2.56 29.39 19.70
CA TRP A 17 1.58 29.81 20.70
C TRP A 17 1.89 31.16 21.35
N GLN A 18 3.00 31.81 20.97
CA GLN A 18 3.43 33.12 21.46
C GLN A 18 3.49 33.20 23.01
N ARG A 19 3.77 32.07 23.67
CA ARG A 19 3.92 31.95 25.13
C ARG A 19 4.85 30.79 25.45
N TRP A 20 5.60 30.85 26.56
CA TRP A 20 6.42 29.71 26.98
C TRP A 20 5.53 28.52 27.33
N LEU A 21 5.64 27.44 26.57
CA LEU A 21 4.72 26.30 26.61
C LEU A 21 5.48 25.00 26.40
N TRP A 22 5.23 24.03 27.28
CA TRP A 22 5.48 22.62 27.00
C TRP A 22 4.13 21.91 26.84
N PRO A 23 3.66 21.64 25.61
CA PRO A 23 2.30 21.16 25.38
C PRO A 23 2.01 19.85 26.10
N GLU A 24 2.90 18.86 26.02
CA GLU A 24 2.68 17.56 26.65
C GLU A 24 2.72 17.65 28.17
N GLY A 25 3.57 18.52 28.72
CA GLY A 25 3.67 18.77 30.16
C GLY A 25 2.41 19.42 30.72
N GLU A 26 1.90 20.48 30.08
CA GLU A 26 0.66 21.14 30.48
C GLU A 26 -0.55 20.20 30.35
N VAL A 27 -0.64 19.44 29.25
CA VAL A 27 -1.71 18.46 29.03
C VAL A 27 -1.65 17.34 30.07
N PHE A 28 -0.46 16.83 30.39
CA PHE A 28 -0.29 15.82 31.44
C PHE A 28 -0.68 16.38 32.82
N TYR A 29 -0.22 17.57 33.16
CA TYR A 29 -0.57 18.22 34.43
C TYR A 29 -2.08 18.40 34.56
N PHE A 30 -2.71 18.98 33.54
CA PHE A 30 -4.15 19.22 33.51
C PHE A 30 -5.00 17.93 33.57
N ASN A 31 -4.60 16.89 32.82
CA ASN A 31 -5.37 15.65 32.73
C ASN A 31 -5.08 14.67 33.87
N ALA A 32 -3.81 14.46 34.20
CA ALA A 32 -3.38 13.42 35.13
C ALA A 32 -3.21 13.94 36.57
N VAL A 33 -2.75 15.18 36.76
CA VAL A 33 -2.57 15.77 38.10
C VAL A 33 -3.85 16.44 38.57
N GLU A 34 -4.45 17.29 37.73
CA GLU A 34 -5.65 18.03 38.12
C GLU A 34 -6.96 17.26 37.90
N ASN A 35 -6.94 16.14 37.17
CA ASN A 35 -8.12 15.34 36.82
C ASN A 35 -9.25 16.15 36.15
N LYS A 36 -8.86 17.21 35.42
CA LYS A 36 -9.79 18.14 34.74
C LYS A 36 -10.03 17.79 33.28
N SER A 37 -9.67 16.58 32.84
CA SER A 37 -9.83 16.11 31.46
C SER A 37 -11.27 16.26 30.93
N HIS A 38 -12.26 16.17 31.81
CA HIS A 38 -13.68 16.37 31.49
C HIS A 38 -14.07 17.81 31.13
N LEU A 39 -13.26 18.82 31.49
CA LEU A 39 -13.48 20.23 31.13
C LEU A 39 -13.09 20.53 29.67
N TRP A 40 -12.25 19.69 29.07
CA TRP A 40 -11.89 19.73 27.65
C TRP A 40 -12.63 18.63 26.90
N GLY A 41 -13.96 18.73 26.90
CA GLY A 41 -14.82 17.96 26.02
C GLY A 41 -15.27 18.84 24.87
N PHE A 42 -14.84 18.53 23.64
CA PHE A 42 -15.58 18.99 22.47
C PHE A 42 -17.01 18.47 22.65
N ASN A 43 -18.03 19.34 22.64
CA ASN A 43 -19.37 18.87 22.37
C ASN A 43 -19.27 18.08 21.07
N ARG A 44 -19.75 16.84 21.08
CA ARG A 44 -19.68 15.93 19.92
C ARG A 44 -20.59 16.53 18.83
N ASP A 45 -20.11 17.57 18.15
CA ASP A 45 -20.86 18.33 17.17
C ASP A 45 -20.92 17.48 15.89
N GLU A 46 -21.94 16.63 15.83
CA GLU A 46 -22.31 15.81 14.67
C GLU A 46 -22.35 16.66 13.37
N GLN A 47 -22.56 17.96 13.50
CA GLN A 47 -22.57 18.95 12.42
C GLN A 47 -21.21 19.10 11.70
N VAL A 48 -20.08 19.01 12.40
CA VAL A 48 -18.74 19.14 11.77
C VAL A 48 -18.45 17.93 10.87
N LEU A 49 -18.83 16.73 11.32
CA LEU A 49 -18.65 15.50 10.55
C LEU A 49 -19.54 15.47 9.30
N LEU A 50 -20.80 15.91 9.44
CA LEU A 50 -21.72 16.06 8.31
C LEU A 50 -21.20 17.06 7.26
N GLY A 51 -20.56 18.15 7.71
CA GLY A 51 -19.92 19.11 6.81
C GLY A 51 -18.78 18.50 6.00
N LEU A 52 -17.90 17.73 6.64
CA LEU A 52 -16.78 17.05 5.97
C LEU A 52 -17.25 15.98 4.98
N GLU A 53 -18.25 15.19 5.36
CA GLU A 53 -18.84 14.17 4.49
C GLU A 53 -19.48 14.81 3.26
N LEU A 54 -20.24 15.90 3.43
CA LEU A 54 -20.87 16.62 2.33
C LEU A 54 -19.81 17.14 1.34
N VAL A 55 -18.70 17.69 1.84
CA VAL A 55 -17.60 18.16 0.99
C VAL A 55 -16.97 16.99 0.22
N ALA A 56 -16.71 15.86 0.88
CA ALA A 56 -16.14 14.67 0.25
C ALA A 56 -17.07 14.08 -0.83
N LEU A 57 -18.36 13.94 -0.54
CA LEU A 57 -19.36 13.46 -1.51
C LEU A 57 -19.50 14.42 -2.68
N THR A 58 -19.62 15.72 -2.43
CA THR A 58 -19.71 16.75 -3.48
C THR A 58 -18.50 16.70 -4.41
N PHE A 59 -17.29 16.59 -3.83
CA PHE A 59 -16.06 16.44 -4.59
C PHE A 59 -16.10 15.22 -5.50
N ILE A 60 -16.46 14.04 -4.98
CA ILE A 60 -16.55 12.80 -5.77
C ILE A 60 -17.61 12.90 -6.86
N THR A 61 -18.77 13.49 -6.56
CA THR A 61 -19.86 13.67 -7.53
C THR A 61 -19.41 14.54 -8.69
N ILE A 62 -18.78 15.68 -8.41
CA ILE A 62 -18.23 16.56 -9.46
C ILE A 62 -17.15 15.81 -10.25
N TYR A 63 -16.25 15.12 -9.54
CA TYR A 63 -15.14 14.39 -10.17
C TYR A 63 -15.61 13.21 -11.03
N SER A 64 -16.78 12.63 -10.73
CA SER A 64 -17.35 11.51 -11.49
C SER A 64 -17.74 11.88 -12.93
N PHE A 65 -17.88 13.17 -13.24
CA PHE A 65 -18.12 13.65 -14.60
C PHE A 65 -16.85 13.77 -15.45
N LEU A 66 -15.66 13.58 -14.89
CA LEU A 66 -14.44 13.54 -15.70
C LEU A 66 -14.33 12.21 -16.48
N PRO A 67 -14.03 12.25 -17.79
CA PRO A 67 -13.85 11.05 -18.60
C PRO A 67 -12.61 10.25 -18.19
N HIS A 68 -11.57 10.92 -17.69
CA HIS A 68 -10.37 10.28 -17.16
C HIS A 68 -10.47 10.17 -15.63
N LYS A 69 -10.51 8.93 -15.13
CA LYS A 69 -10.57 8.63 -13.70
C LYS A 69 -9.22 8.10 -13.25
N GLU A 70 -8.56 8.83 -12.36
CA GLU A 70 -7.34 8.35 -11.73
C GLU A 70 -7.51 8.35 -10.21
N LEU A 71 -7.09 7.25 -9.58
CA LEU A 71 -7.23 7.06 -8.13
C LEU A 71 -6.55 8.17 -7.32
N ARG A 72 -5.45 8.73 -7.84
CA ARG A 72 -4.69 9.80 -7.17
C ARG A 72 -5.50 11.06 -6.89
N PHE A 73 -6.57 11.31 -7.63
CA PHE A 73 -7.39 12.49 -7.43
C PHE A 73 -8.46 12.29 -6.35
N ILE A 74 -8.87 11.05 -6.08
CA ILE A 74 -9.86 10.75 -5.04
C ILE A 74 -9.21 10.25 -3.73
N ILE A 75 -7.88 10.13 -3.67
CA ILE A 75 -7.21 9.63 -2.46
C ILE A 75 -7.46 10.51 -1.23
N TYR A 76 -7.74 11.80 -1.43
CA TYR A 76 -7.97 12.79 -0.36
C TYR A 76 -9.29 12.60 0.39
N VAL A 77 -10.28 11.92 -0.20
CA VAL A 77 -11.55 11.64 0.50
C VAL A 77 -11.47 10.41 1.38
N ILE A 78 -10.46 9.55 1.19
CA ILE A 78 -10.31 8.30 1.94
C ILE A 78 -10.17 8.56 3.45
N PRO A 79 -9.32 9.48 3.94
CA PRO A 79 -9.24 9.77 5.37
C PRO A 79 -10.56 10.27 5.96
N ILE A 80 -11.33 11.06 5.20
CA ILE A 80 -12.63 11.59 5.65
C ILE A 80 -13.63 10.46 5.83
N PHE A 81 -13.76 9.55 4.85
CA PHE A 81 -14.65 8.40 4.99
C PHE A 81 -14.22 7.44 6.08
N ASN A 82 -12.92 7.21 6.25
CA ASN A 82 -12.40 6.39 7.35
C ASN A 82 -12.75 7.02 8.71
N LEU A 83 -12.67 8.35 8.83
CA LEU A 83 -13.08 9.06 10.04
C LEU A 83 -14.57 8.88 10.31
N VAL A 84 -15.43 9.12 9.32
CA VAL A 84 -16.89 8.95 9.45
C VAL A 84 -17.24 7.50 9.82
N ALA A 85 -16.61 6.52 9.19
CA ALA A 85 -16.79 5.10 9.50
C ALA A 85 -16.36 4.76 10.95
N ALA A 86 -15.24 5.33 11.42
CA ALA A 86 -14.77 5.15 12.80
C ALA A 86 -15.74 5.78 13.82
N TYR A 87 -16.27 6.98 13.53
CA TYR A 87 -17.29 7.62 14.36
C TYR A 87 -18.58 6.82 14.43
N PHE A 88 -19.04 6.29 13.29
CA PHE A 88 -20.22 5.42 13.25
C PHE A 88 -20.00 4.15 14.07
N TRP A 89 -18.83 3.52 13.95
CA TRP A 89 -18.46 2.36 14.77
C TRP A 89 -18.51 2.70 16.26
N ASP A 90 -17.80 3.75 16.73
CA ASP A 90 -17.80 4.16 18.14
C ASP A 90 -19.22 4.38 18.66
N TYR A 91 -20.06 5.05 17.87
CA TYR A 91 -21.46 5.29 18.21
C TYR A 91 -22.23 3.98 18.43
N VAL A 92 -22.12 3.01 17.52
CA VAL A 92 -22.81 1.71 17.64
C VAL A 92 -22.27 0.91 18.83
N GLU A 93 -20.95 0.92 19.05
CA GLU A 93 -20.32 0.14 20.11
C GLU A 93 -20.67 0.66 21.52
N ILE A 94 -20.70 1.98 21.73
CA ILE A 94 -21.15 2.59 22.99
C ILE A 94 -22.58 2.14 23.32
N ARG A 95 -23.48 2.09 22.33
CA ARG A 95 -24.87 1.65 22.54
C ARG A 95 -24.97 0.20 23.00
N LEU A 96 -24.11 -0.69 22.48
CA LEU A 96 -24.03 -2.07 22.95
C LEU A 96 -23.46 -2.17 24.37
N ARG A 97 -22.40 -1.41 24.69
CA ARG A 97 -21.76 -1.42 26.02
C ARG A 97 -22.72 -0.96 27.11
N VAL A 98 -23.49 0.10 26.87
CA VAL A 98 -24.54 0.58 27.81
C VAL A 98 -25.58 -0.51 28.08
N CYS A 99 -26.05 -1.22 27.05
CA CYS A 99 -27.03 -2.30 27.23
C CYS A 99 -26.47 -3.51 27.99
N ARG A 100 -25.20 -3.86 27.79
CA ARG A 100 -24.53 -4.93 28.54
C ARG A 100 -24.31 -4.53 30.00
N SER A 101 -23.90 -3.29 30.27
CA SER A 101 -23.68 -2.78 31.63
C SER A 101 -24.97 -2.75 32.46
N ILE A 102 -26.10 -2.31 31.87
CA ILE A 102 -27.40 -2.32 32.56
C ILE A 102 -27.83 -3.75 32.94
N LYS A 103 -27.60 -4.74 32.06
CA LYS A 103 -27.94 -6.15 32.34
C LYS A 103 -27.03 -6.81 33.39
N ALA A 104 -25.75 -6.45 33.42
CA ALA A 104 -24.76 -7.08 34.31
C ALA A 104 -24.84 -6.59 35.76
N THR A 105 -25.17 -5.31 35.97
CA THR A 105 -25.05 -4.68 37.30
C THR A 105 -26.39 -4.50 38.01
N GLY A 106 -27.54 -4.71 37.34
CA GLY A 106 -28.89 -4.48 37.89
C GLY A 106 -29.21 -3.01 38.22
N GLN A 107 -28.19 -2.16 38.33
CA GLN A 107 -28.24 -0.72 38.35
C GLN A 107 -27.44 -0.20 37.14
N ALA A 108 -27.89 0.90 36.54
CA ALA A 108 -27.06 1.65 35.62
C ALA A 108 -25.87 2.19 36.45
N GLY A 109 -24.75 1.46 36.45
CA GLY A 109 -23.56 1.83 37.21
C GLY A 109 -23.19 3.29 36.92
N SER A 110 -22.76 3.98 37.98
CA SER A 110 -22.42 5.40 38.09
C SER A 110 -21.40 5.92 37.06
N TRP A 111 -21.74 5.84 35.78
CA TRP A 111 -21.30 6.78 34.77
C TRP A 111 -22.24 7.97 34.91
N ASN A 112 -21.69 9.15 35.17
CA ASN A 112 -22.44 10.39 35.36
C ASN A 112 -23.13 10.78 34.03
N MET A 113 -24.16 10.03 33.65
CA MET A 113 -24.95 10.17 32.44
C MET A 113 -26.03 11.20 32.70
N LYS A 114 -25.66 12.48 32.67
CA LYS A 114 -26.63 13.56 32.44
C LYS A 114 -27.22 13.35 31.03
N GLY A 115 -28.32 12.61 30.96
CA GLY A 115 -29.05 12.33 29.72
C GLY A 115 -29.52 10.89 29.64
N HIS A 116 -30.74 10.64 30.14
CA HIS A 116 -31.45 9.38 29.98
C HIS A 116 -31.49 8.94 28.51
N LYS A 117 -30.66 7.96 28.13
CA LYS A 117 -30.83 7.24 26.86
C LYS A 117 -31.44 5.87 27.19
N LYS A 118 -32.73 5.70 26.87
CA LYS A 118 -33.50 4.47 27.13
C LYS A 118 -32.78 3.23 26.57
N PRO A 119 -32.91 2.05 27.23
CA PRO A 119 -32.38 0.80 26.71
C PRO A 119 -32.92 0.53 25.30
N THR A 120 -32.05 0.14 24.38
CA THR A 120 -32.42 -0.14 22.99
C THR A 120 -33.33 -1.37 22.92
N SER A 121 -34.27 -1.39 21.98
CA SER A 121 -35.13 -2.55 21.78
C SER A 121 -34.30 -3.82 21.49
N PRO A 122 -34.81 -5.03 21.80
CA PRO A 122 -34.08 -6.27 21.57
C PRO A 122 -33.63 -6.46 20.12
N ILE A 123 -34.44 -5.99 19.17
CA ILE A 123 -34.16 -6.02 17.74
C ILE A 123 -32.99 -5.07 17.42
N MET A 124 -33.03 -3.83 17.91
CA MET A 124 -31.94 -2.86 17.69
C MET A 124 -30.62 -3.34 18.28
N HIS A 125 -30.65 -3.99 19.45
CA HIS A 125 -29.45 -4.59 20.03
C HIS A 125 -28.84 -5.68 19.13
N ARG A 126 -29.67 -6.53 18.51
CA ARG A 126 -29.19 -7.54 17.55
C ARG A 126 -28.58 -6.87 16.31
N ILE A 127 -29.21 -5.83 15.77
CA ILE A 127 -28.69 -5.08 14.62
C ILE A 127 -27.33 -4.46 14.95
N TYR A 128 -27.20 -3.77 16.07
CA TYR A 128 -25.92 -3.19 16.49
C TYR A 128 -24.85 -4.24 16.70
N TRP A 129 -25.20 -5.39 17.30
CA TRP A 129 -24.25 -6.48 17.50
C TRP A 129 -23.76 -7.04 16.16
N VAL A 130 -24.67 -7.31 15.22
CA VAL A 130 -24.31 -7.75 13.87
C VAL A 130 -23.43 -6.72 13.16
N ALA A 131 -23.78 -5.44 13.24
CA ALA A 131 -22.99 -4.36 12.65
C ALA A 131 -21.55 -4.34 13.19
N VAL A 132 -21.36 -4.41 14.51
CA VAL A 132 -20.02 -4.46 15.12
C VAL A 132 -19.24 -5.70 14.72
N VAL A 133 -19.89 -6.88 14.68
CA VAL A 133 -19.25 -8.12 14.21
C VAL A 133 -18.80 -8.00 12.75
N LEU A 134 -19.63 -7.43 11.89
CA LEU A 134 -19.28 -7.18 10.48
C LEU A 134 -18.11 -6.20 10.34
N CYS A 135 -18.05 -5.16 11.18
CA CYS A 135 -16.94 -4.22 11.22
C CYS A 135 -15.61 -4.89 11.63
N TYR A 136 -15.60 -5.76 12.65
CA TYR A 136 -14.39 -6.53 13.00
C TYR A 136 -14.03 -7.54 11.91
N ALA A 137 -15.02 -8.22 11.32
CA ALA A 137 -14.80 -9.14 10.22
C ALA A 137 -14.22 -8.42 8.98
N SER A 138 -14.66 -7.20 8.68
CA SER A 138 -14.15 -6.44 7.54
C SER A 138 -12.68 -6.04 7.72
N ILE A 139 -12.23 -5.70 8.93
CA ILE A 139 -10.80 -5.47 9.22
C ILE A 139 -9.99 -6.74 8.92
N PHE A 140 -10.45 -7.89 9.41
CA PHE A 140 -9.75 -9.15 9.19
C PHE A 140 -9.68 -9.51 7.69
N VAL A 141 -10.80 -9.37 6.97
CA VAL A 141 -10.84 -9.59 5.52
C VAL A 141 -9.93 -8.62 4.78
N ASN A 142 -9.91 -7.34 5.17
CA ASN A 142 -9.05 -6.32 4.56
C ASN A 142 -7.56 -6.63 4.80
N LEU A 143 -7.22 -7.11 5.99
CA LEU A 143 -5.87 -7.56 6.32
C LEU A 143 -5.44 -8.74 5.44
N CYS A 144 -6.27 -9.79 5.35
CA CYS A 144 -5.99 -10.94 4.50
C CYS A 144 -5.88 -10.54 3.01
N ALA A 145 -6.78 -9.69 2.54
CA ALA A 145 -6.75 -9.17 1.18
C ALA A 145 -5.48 -8.35 0.92
N SER A 146 -5.04 -7.53 1.87
CA SER A 146 -3.82 -6.73 1.77
C SER A 146 -2.58 -7.60 1.67
N PHE A 147 -2.49 -8.68 2.46
CA PHE A 147 -1.40 -9.66 2.32
C PHE A 147 -1.44 -10.40 0.97
N GLY A 148 -2.63 -10.76 0.49
CA GLY A 148 -2.80 -11.37 -0.84
C GLY A 148 -2.36 -10.43 -1.97
N LEU A 149 -2.77 -9.15 -1.92
CA LEU A 149 -2.37 -8.13 -2.88
C LEU A 149 -0.87 -7.82 -2.79
N LEU A 150 -0.30 -7.79 -1.59
CA LEU A 150 1.14 -7.63 -1.39
C LEU A 150 1.93 -8.77 -2.06
N TYR A 151 1.50 -10.01 -1.84
CA TYR A 151 2.09 -11.18 -2.49
C TYR A 151 1.98 -11.11 -4.02
N CYS A 152 0.82 -10.73 -4.58
CA CYS A 152 0.70 -10.55 -6.02
C CYS A 152 1.60 -9.40 -6.52
N SER A 153 1.64 -8.29 -5.78
CA SER A 153 2.41 -7.10 -6.14
C SER A 153 3.91 -7.31 -6.10
N SER A 154 4.43 -8.25 -5.29
CA SER A 154 5.86 -8.55 -5.29
C SER A 154 6.35 -9.12 -6.64
N TYR A 155 5.45 -9.69 -7.44
CA TYR A 155 5.76 -10.21 -8.79
C TYR A 155 5.53 -9.17 -9.91
N ASN A 156 5.14 -7.93 -9.60
CA ASN A 156 4.94 -6.88 -10.60
C ASN A 156 6.22 -6.10 -10.95
N TYR A 157 7.36 -6.48 -10.38
CA TYR A 157 8.66 -5.83 -10.60
C TYR A 157 9.72 -6.77 -11.22
N PRO A 158 9.41 -7.52 -12.29
CA PRO A 158 10.37 -8.47 -12.89
C PRO A 158 11.65 -7.81 -13.39
N GLY A 159 11.62 -6.55 -13.83
CA GLY A 159 12.81 -5.81 -14.26
C GLY A 159 13.80 -5.61 -13.12
N GLY A 160 13.30 -5.15 -11.96
CA GLY A 160 14.12 -4.99 -10.77
C GLY A 160 14.77 -6.31 -10.31
N GLU A 161 14.03 -7.42 -10.38
CA GLU A 161 14.54 -8.76 -10.10
C GLU A 161 15.59 -9.21 -11.13
N ALA A 162 15.35 -8.96 -12.43
CA ALA A 162 16.24 -9.36 -13.51
C ALA A 162 17.62 -8.72 -13.36
N ILE A 163 17.69 -7.41 -13.15
CA ILE A 163 18.98 -6.73 -12.98
C ILE A 163 19.65 -7.10 -11.66
N SER A 164 18.90 -7.30 -10.57
CA SER A 164 19.46 -7.75 -9.29
C SER A 164 20.11 -9.12 -9.43
N LYS A 165 19.46 -10.06 -10.13
CA LYS A 165 20.02 -11.39 -10.40
C LYS A 165 21.24 -11.34 -11.31
N LEU A 166 21.19 -10.50 -12.36
CA LEU A 166 22.32 -10.31 -13.27
C LEU A 166 23.55 -9.74 -12.56
N ASN A 167 23.36 -8.74 -11.69
CA ASN A 167 24.42 -8.13 -10.89
C ASN A 167 25.17 -9.13 -10.00
N THR A 168 24.46 -10.14 -9.47
CA THR A 168 25.03 -11.20 -8.63
C THR A 168 25.41 -12.46 -9.41
N TRP A 169 25.34 -12.43 -10.74
CA TRP A 169 25.58 -13.61 -11.55
C TRP A 169 27.06 -14.04 -11.47
N PRO A 170 27.36 -15.34 -11.28
CA PRO A 170 28.73 -15.81 -11.12
C PRO A 170 29.62 -15.45 -12.30
N GLY A 171 30.80 -14.88 -12.02
CA GLY A 171 31.81 -14.53 -13.04
C GLY A 171 31.54 -13.26 -13.83
N LEU A 172 30.44 -12.54 -13.58
CA LEU A 172 30.11 -11.28 -14.27
C LEU A 172 30.65 -10.04 -13.54
N ALA A 173 30.76 -10.09 -12.21
CA ALA A 173 31.08 -8.92 -11.38
C ALA A 173 32.44 -8.26 -11.69
N GLU A 174 33.41 -9.03 -12.19
CA GLU A 174 34.77 -8.53 -12.50
C GLU A 174 34.97 -8.21 -13.99
N ARG A 175 33.98 -8.55 -14.84
CA ARG A 175 34.07 -8.40 -16.30
C ARG A 175 33.88 -6.96 -16.73
N ARG A 176 34.87 -6.41 -17.43
CA ARG A 176 34.86 -5.01 -17.94
C ARG A 176 34.18 -4.83 -19.30
N ASP A 177 33.81 -5.92 -19.95
CA ASP A 177 33.18 -5.94 -21.26
C ASP A 177 31.65 -6.01 -21.18
N VAL A 178 31.07 -5.96 -19.97
CA VAL A 178 29.63 -6.11 -19.78
C VAL A 178 28.88 -4.87 -20.27
N HIS A 179 28.21 -5.04 -21.40
CA HIS A 179 27.23 -4.12 -21.95
C HIS A 179 25.84 -4.77 -21.92
N VAL A 180 24.94 -4.22 -21.12
CA VAL A 180 23.58 -4.73 -20.88
C VAL A 180 22.57 -3.92 -21.68
N PHE A 181 21.83 -4.59 -22.56
CA PHE A 181 20.63 -4.05 -23.17
C PHE A 181 19.42 -4.23 -22.24
N VAL A 182 18.62 -3.18 -22.08
CA VAL A 182 17.44 -3.14 -21.21
C VAL A 182 16.20 -2.82 -22.04
N SER A 183 15.28 -3.79 -22.13
CA SER A 183 14.00 -3.60 -22.83
C SER A 183 13.07 -2.60 -22.13
N ASN A 184 12.03 -2.17 -22.85
CA ASN A 184 11.02 -1.25 -22.32
C ASN A 184 10.31 -1.81 -21.09
N LEU A 185 9.81 -3.06 -21.15
CA LEU A 185 9.19 -3.69 -19.98
C LEU A 185 10.15 -3.78 -18.78
N ALA A 186 11.43 -4.10 -19.02
CA ALA A 186 12.42 -4.19 -17.96
C ALA A 186 12.61 -2.83 -17.25
N ALA A 187 12.72 -1.75 -18.02
CA ALA A 187 12.81 -0.39 -17.46
C ALA A 187 11.53 0.01 -16.70
N GLN A 188 10.34 -0.29 -17.25
CA GLN A 188 9.06 0.03 -16.61
C GLN A 188 8.82 -0.76 -15.32
N THR A 189 9.38 -1.95 -15.21
CA THR A 189 9.18 -2.88 -14.07
C THR A 189 10.36 -2.92 -13.11
N GLY A 190 11.22 -1.90 -13.15
CA GLY A 190 12.12 -1.60 -12.05
C GLY A 190 13.59 -1.51 -12.39
N VAL A 191 14.05 -1.84 -13.60
CA VAL A 191 15.46 -1.60 -13.96
C VAL A 191 15.73 -0.10 -13.96
N ASN A 192 16.57 0.35 -13.02
CA ASN A 192 16.93 1.76 -12.87
C ASN A 192 18.38 1.95 -12.43
N ARG A 193 18.84 3.20 -12.47
CA ARG A 193 20.24 3.54 -12.19
C ARG A 193 20.67 3.34 -10.72
N PHE A 194 19.75 3.29 -9.76
CA PHE A 194 20.10 2.98 -8.38
C PHE A 194 20.58 1.54 -8.21
N GLN A 195 20.28 0.66 -9.17
CA GLN A 195 20.73 -0.73 -9.18
C GLN A 195 22.06 -0.92 -9.96
N GLN A 196 22.70 0.16 -10.40
CA GLN A 196 24.03 0.13 -10.98
C GLN A 196 25.08 -0.09 -9.89
N VAL A 197 25.36 -1.36 -9.58
CA VAL A 197 26.38 -1.74 -8.59
C VAL A 197 27.77 -1.89 -9.20
N HIS A 198 27.86 -2.15 -10.51
CA HIS A 198 29.12 -2.34 -11.24
C HIS A 198 29.43 -1.09 -12.07
N ALA A 199 30.41 -0.29 -11.62
CA ALA A 199 30.76 0.99 -12.26
C ALA A 199 31.28 0.84 -13.70
N HIS A 200 31.83 -0.32 -14.04
CA HIS A 200 32.42 -0.61 -15.35
C HIS A 200 31.42 -1.23 -16.34
N TRP A 201 30.18 -1.50 -15.92
CA TRP A 201 29.14 -1.98 -16.83
C TRP A 201 28.52 -0.82 -17.60
N THR A 202 28.24 -1.06 -18.87
CA THR A 202 27.48 -0.13 -19.69
C THR A 202 26.04 -0.61 -19.78
N TYR A 203 25.07 0.28 -19.58
CA TYR A 203 23.65 -0.02 -19.69
C TYR A 203 23.05 0.81 -20.81
N ASN A 204 22.28 0.16 -21.68
CA ASN A 204 21.68 0.81 -22.83
C ASN A 204 20.19 0.48 -22.91
N LYS A 205 19.38 1.53 -23.01
CA LYS A 205 17.93 1.49 -23.15
C LYS A 205 17.48 2.27 -24.39
N THR A 206 18.22 2.18 -25.50
CA THR A 206 17.75 2.78 -26.75
C THR A 206 16.44 2.08 -27.14
N GLU A 207 15.38 2.86 -27.25
CA GLU A 207 14.04 2.36 -27.56
C GLU A 207 14.01 1.77 -28.98
N HIS A 208 13.13 0.79 -29.21
CA HIS A 208 12.88 0.13 -30.49
C HIS A 208 14.01 -0.73 -31.05
N VAL A 209 15.15 -0.81 -30.37
CA VAL A 209 16.23 -1.75 -30.75
C VAL A 209 15.77 -3.20 -30.57
N ASP A 210 14.87 -3.46 -29.62
CA ASP A 210 14.29 -4.78 -29.38
C ASP A 210 13.33 -5.25 -30.49
N ASP A 211 12.82 -4.33 -31.30
CA ASP A 211 11.97 -4.66 -32.45
C ASP A 211 12.82 -5.08 -33.68
N ASP A 212 14.12 -4.76 -33.70
CA ASP A 212 15.07 -5.13 -34.75
C ASP A 212 16.09 -6.18 -34.26
N THR A 213 15.86 -7.42 -34.65
CA THR A 213 16.72 -8.55 -34.27
C THR A 213 18.15 -8.38 -34.79
N ASP A 214 18.34 -7.78 -35.96
CA ASP A 214 19.66 -7.55 -36.53
C ASP A 214 20.43 -6.48 -35.73
N ALA A 215 19.73 -5.46 -35.22
CA ALA A 215 20.32 -4.46 -34.33
C ALA A 215 20.73 -5.06 -32.99
N LEU A 216 19.93 -5.97 -32.40
CA LEU A 216 20.33 -6.71 -31.21
C LEU A 216 21.53 -7.62 -31.46
N VAL A 217 21.54 -8.34 -32.60
CA VAL A 217 22.60 -9.29 -32.93
C VAL A 217 23.89 -8.60 -33.31
N LYS A 218 23.88 -7.54 -34.13
CA LYS A 218 25.10 -6.83 -34.55
C LYS A 218 25.51 -5.74 -33.57
N GLY A 219 24.65 -5.43 -32.60
CA GLY A 219 24.89 -4.39 -31.61
C GLY A 219 26.01 -4.75 -30.62
N PRO A 220 26.57 -3.75 -29.92
CA PRO A 220 27.69 -3.91 -29.00
C PRO A 220 27.32 -4.58 -27.65
N PHE A 221 26.14 -5.19 -27.58
CA PHE A 221 25.58 -5.74 -26.34
C PHE A 221 26.14 -7.13 -26.07
N THR A 222 26.55 -7.36 -24.83
CA THR A 222 27.00 -8.68 -24.35
C THR A 222 25.90 -9.41 -23.60
N HIS A 223 25.03 -8.67 -22.92
CA HIS A 223 23.95 -9.18 -22.10
C HIS A 223 22.65 -8.48 -22.48
N PHE A 224 21.54 -9.21 -22.38
CA PHE A 224 20.24 -8.74 -22.83
C PHE A 224 19.21 -9.05 -21.78
N ILE A 225 18.42 -8.05 -21.39
CA ILE A 225 17.20 -8.21 -20.61
C ILE A 225 16.05 -7.90 -21.56
N VAL A 226 15.42 -8.92 -22.14
CA VAL A 226 14.39 -8.79 -23.18
C VAL A 226 13.03 -9.27 -22.71
N GLU A 227 11.98 -8.79 -23.36
CA GLU A 227 10.60 -9.21 -23.13
C GLU A 227 10.37 -10.64 -23.62
N ALA A 228 9.83 -11.51 -22.76
CA ALA A 228 9.56 -12.90 -23.10
C ALA A 228 8.52 -13.04 -24.23
N SER A 229 7.59 -12.09 -24.34
CA SER A 229 6.59 -12.03 -25.41
C SER A 229 7.17 -11.69 -26.79
N LYS A 230 8.33 -11.02 -26.83
CA LYS A 230 9.04 -10.59 -28.03
C LYS A 230 10.39 -11.29 -28.21
N ASP A 231 10.60 -12.43 -27.57
CA ASP A 231 11.92 -13.08 -27.52
C ASP A 231 12.31 -13.70 -28.87
N THR A 232 12.96 -12.90 -29.73
CA THR A 232 13.53 -13.35 -31.00
C THR A 232 14.88 -14.05 -30.84
N LEU A 233 15.56 -13.84 -29.70
CA LEU A 233 16.88 -14.39 -29.41
C LEU A 233 16.82 -15.89 -29.08
N ALA A 234 15.68 -16.38 -28.59
CA ALA A 234 15.43 -17.80 -28.33
C ALA A 234 15.71 -18.71 -29.56
N ALA A 235 15.55 -18.19 -30.77
CA ALA A 235 15.79 -18.94 -32.01
C ALA A 235 17.28 -18.99 -32.43
N ARG A 236 18.17 -18.25 -31.75
CA ARG A 236 19.59 -18.05 -32.08
C ARG A 236 20.49 -18.64 -30.99
N THR A 237 20.33 -19.93 -30.72
CA THR A 237 21.08 -20.66 -29.67
C THR A 237 22.57 -20.80 -29.97
N ASP A 238 22.97 -20.56 -31.21
CA ASP A 238 24.35 -20.48 -31.70
C ASP A 238 25.07 -19.19 -31.26
N ALA A 239 24.32 -18.09 -31.10
CA ALA A 239 24.87 -16.78 -30.76
C ALA A 239 24.58 -16.37 -29.30
N PHE A 240 23.46 -16.83 -28.73
CA PHE A 240 22.99 -16.42 -27.41
C PHE A 240 22.74 -17.60 -26.47
N ARG A 241 23.29 -17.49 -25.27
CA ARG A 241 23.03 -18.39 -24.15
C ARG A 241 22.00 -17.76 -23.23
N ARG A 242 20.87 -18.45 -23.03
CA ARG A 242 19.90 -18.05 -22.01
C ARG A 242 20.49 -18.29 -20.62
N LEU A 243 20.58 -17.24 -19.81
CA LEU A 243 21.03 -17.33 -18.42
C LEU A 243 19.87 -17.75 -17.50
N PHE A 244 18.78 -16.99 -17.51
CA PHE A 244 17.61 -17.24 -16.68
C PHE A 244 16.36 -16.53 -17.21
N THR A 245 15.21 -16.88 -16.65
CA THR A 245 13.90 -16.27 -16.94
C THR A 245 13.31 -15.72 -15.66
N VAL A 246 12.70 -14.54 -15.75
CA VAL A 246 11.99 -13.89 -14.64
C VAL A 246 10.48 -13.94 -14.92
N ILE A 247 9.74 -14.38 -13.92
CA ILE A 247 8.28 -14.50 -13.99
C ILE A 247 7.63 -13.23 -13.45
N SER A 248 6.42 -12.93 -13.93
CA SER A 248 5.59 -11.86 -13.39
C SER A 248 4.16 -12.32 -13.16
N PHE A 249 3.44 -11.56 -12.34
CA PHE A 249 2.01 -11.73 -12.17
C PHE A 249 1.26 -11.32 -13.45
N SER A 250 0.44 -12.24 -13.97
CA SER A 250 -0.39 -12.00 -15.15
C SER A 250 -1.88 -11.87 -14.84
N GLY A 251 -2.33 -12.41 -13.70
CA GLY A 251 -3.73 -12.34 -13.28
C GLY A 251 -4.14 -13.48 -12.37
N ILE A 252 -5.43 -13.53 -12.05
CA ILE A 252 -6.04 -14.60 -11.26
C ILE A 252 -6.90 -15.44 -12.21
N LYS A 253 -6.61 -16.75 -12.30
CA LYS A 253 -7.39 -17.68 -13.11
C LYS A 253 -8.45 -18.35 -12.25
N TYR A 254 -9.66 -18.41 -12.78
CA TYR A 254 -10.74 -19.20 -12.20
C TYR A 254 -10.64 -20.65 -12.70
N ILE A 255 -10.54 -21.60 -11.77
CA ILE A 255 -10.54 -23.04 -12.08
C ILE A 255 -11.80 -23.64 -11.47
N PRO A 256 -12.72 -24.21 -12.26
CA PRO A 256 -13.92 -24.86 -11.73
C PRO A 256 -13.58 -26.20 -11.10
N GLU A 257 -12.97 -26.17 -9.90
CA GLU A 257 -12.74 -27.33 -9.05
C GLU A 257 -13.73 -27.38 -7.87
N ASN A 258 -13.89 -28.57 -7.28
CA ASN A 258 -14.85 -28.80 -6.19
C ASN A 258 -14.49 -28.07 -4.88
N THR A 259 -13.24 -27.63 -4.70
CA THR A 259 -12.78 -26.98 -3.47
C THR A 259 -12.75 -25.46 -3.63
N PHE A 260 -13.44 -24.71 -2.76
CA PHE A 260 -13.52 -23.25 -2.83
C PHE A 260 -12.15 -22.55 -2.95
N TRP A 261 -11.15 -23.05 -2.20
CA TRP A 261 -9.80 -22.48 -2.18
C TRP A 261 -8.96 -22.75 -3.43
N SER A 262 -9.28 -23.78 -4.22
CA SER A 262 -8.60 -24.05 -5.49
C SER A 262 -9.26 -23.35 -6.68
N LYS A 263 -10.38 -22.65 -6.46
CA LYS A 263 -11.07 -21.91 -7.52
C LYS A 263 -10.29 -20.72 -8.05
N PHE A 264 -9.41 -20.12 -7.25
CA PHE A 264 -8.64 -18.96 -7.65
C PHE A 264 -7.15 -19.26 -7.57
N LYS A 265 -6.49 -19.30 -8.73
CA LYS A 265 -5.04 -19.52 -8.82
C LYS A 265 -4.35 -18.27 -9.36
N VAL A 266 -3.32 -17.82 -8.65
CA VAL A 266 -2.42 -16.77 -9.13
C VAL A 266 -1.65 -17.29 -10.34
N SER A 267 -1.82 -16.63 -11.48
CA SER A 267 -1.16 -16.98 -12.74
C SER A 267 0.14 -16.19 -12.85
N LEU A 268 1.26 -16.91 -12.79
CA LEU A 268 2.59 -16.37 -13.05
C LEU A 268 3.04 -16.82 -14.45
N VAL A 269 3.55 -15.87 -15.24
CA VAL A 269 4.04 -16.14 -16.60
C VAL A 269 5.44 -15.56 -16.79
N PRO A 270 6.27 -16.12 -17.68
CA PRO A 270 7.52 -15.51 -18.09
C PRO A 270 7.29 -14.08 -18.59
N ALA A 271 8.03 -13.12 -18.04
CA ALA A 271 7.93 -11.70 -18.41
C ALA A 271 9.21 -11.22 -19.08
N LEU A 272 10.35 -11.57 -18.50
CA LEU A 272 11.66 -11.20 -19.01
C LEU A 272 12.55 -12.43 -19.15
N VAL A 273 13.38 -12.44 -20.18
CA VAL A 273 14.41 -13.46 -20.40
C VAL A 273 15.76 -12.76 -20.48
N VAL A 274 16.74 -13.32 -19.80
CA VAL A 274 18.09 -12.78 -19.75
C VAL A 274 19.05 -13.67 -20.52
N TYR A 275 19.77 -13.07 -21.47
CA TYR A 275 20.73 -13.75 -22.33
C TYR A 275 22.14 -13.18 -22.16
N GLU A 276 23.11 -14.02 -22.47
CA GLU A 276 24.52 -13.68 -22.68
C GLU A 276 24.92 -14.05 -24.12
N ARG A 277 25.68 -13.18 -24.78
CA ARG A 277 26.27 -13.44 -26.09
C ARG A 277 27.46 -14.38 -25.95
N ILE A 278 27.48 -15.46 -26.75
CA ILE A 278 28.55 -16.47 -26.75
C ILE A 278 29.69 -16.08 -27.69
N ASN A 279 29.37 -15.54 -28.88
CA ASN A 279 30.34 -15.20 -29.92
C ASN A 279 30.29 -13.71 -30.26
N GLN A 280 31.45 -13.03 -30.19
CA GLN A 280 31.65 -11.74 -30.86
C GLN A 280 31.90 -12.06 -32.34
N ILE A 281 30.91 -11.80 -33.20
CA ILE A 281 31.11 -11.74 -34.66
C ILE A 281 31.69 -10.37 -34.98
#